data_AF-A0A5D0XQG5-F1
#
_entry.id   AF-A0A5D0XQG5-F1
#
_cell.length_a   1.000
_cell.length_b   1.000
_cell.length_c   1.000
_cell.angle_alpha   90.00
_cell.angle_beta   90.00
_cell.angle_gamma   90.00
#
_symmetry.space_group_name_H-M   'P 1'
#
loop_
_entity.id
_entity.type
_entity.pdbx_description
1 polymer ?
#
loop_
_entity_poly.entity_id
_entity_poly.type
_entity_poly.pdbx_seq_one_letter_code
_entity_poly.pdbx_strand_id
1 'polypeptide(L)'
;MEQVDQQYEYHRLALSWPQHRWWKPLVTALLGTAIYLVFTIALLVVAAIVVFATSADLDRYLDAAAVIDLSDPAIFAFTLASLILMIPSLILAVLIMGPKPIGLLSSVAGRIRWRWLLVCGLAALGVFVASLVVSLVIGVFFPDESAAVPVPQDGSLLVFMLALSILAVPFQAAAEEYVFRGFLMQAIGSWLRHPAFAILLPVPLFVLGHGYDPLGQTDVAIFAVFAGWITWRTGGLEAAIAVHTVNNMTIFVLGALGLVDVNSSEGSMGGLVVSVVTTIVIAVVILRLAERRGISRTRSVPPPAAIRPIPQPAWAGPSYGGNDRSGGQPLAPAGLPMPAGPSMPGVSWDPEQYDPTQYDSTHHDPAHREQAHRDPARQPTADQRPASGQQPSSTAQPTSVTPAENRPARAEDVAHGGATAAGRPAPQPVTGSPPSRPRTEPEQESQAGGHPSGPAHPPGPGYPSGTPYPSGPGYPGAGRDGSEAGPPAP
;
A
#
# COMPACT_ATOMS: atom_id res chain seq x y z
N MET A 1 -10.37 26.13 -29.68
CA MET A 1 -10.61 24.98 -28.80
C MET A 1 -9.95 25.29 -27.48
N GLU A 2 -10.72 25.26 -26.39
CA GLU A 2 -10.21 25.48 -25.04
C GLU A 2 -9.34 24.28 -24.63
N GLN A 3 -8.16 24.56 -24.08
CA GLN A 3 -7.22 23.53 -23.66
C GLN A 3 -7.63 23.00 -22.28
N VAL A 4 -8.51 22.00 -22.27
CA VAL A 4 -9.01 21.39 -21.03
C VAL A 4 -7.89 20.61 -20.33
N ASP A 5 -7.62 20.95 -19.07
CA ASP A 5 -6.66 20.25 -18.21
C ASP A 5 -6.95 18.74 -18.12
N GLN A 6 -5.90 17.93 -18.22
CA GLN A 6 -6.04 16.49 -18.13
C GLN A 6 -6.13 16.05 -16.67
N GLN A 7 -7.28 15.51 -16.27
CA GLN A 7 -7.48 14.94 -14.94
C GLN A 7 -7.12 13.46 -14.89
N TYR A 8 -6.28 13.11 -13.92
CA TYR A 8 -5.87 11.74 -13.63
C TYR A 8 -6.38 11.30 -12.26
N GLU A 9 -7.21 10.26 -12.24
CA GLU A 9 -7.49 9.50 -11.03
C GLU A 9 -6.23 8.77 -10.55
N TYR A 10 -6.21 8.39 -9.27
CA TYR A 10 -5.02 7.86 -8.61
C TYR A 10 -4.38 6.65 -9.33
N HIS A 11 -5.17 5.67 -9.78
CA HIS A 11 -4.66 4.50 -10.52
C HIS A 11 -4.06 4.85 -11.89
N ARG A 12 -4.27 6.07 -12.40
CA ARG A 12 -3.76 6.53 -13.70
C ARG A 12 -2.63 7.57 -13.56
N LEU A 13 -2.17 7.89 -12.35
CA LEU A 13 -1.12 8.91 -12.12
C LEU A 13 0.19 8.61 -12.86
N ALA A 14 0.55 7.34 -13.08
CA ALA A 14 1.71 6.97 -13.89
C ALA A 14 1.69 7.56 -15.32
N LEU A 15 0.49 7.86 -15.87
CA LEU A 15 0.31 8.48 -17.19
C LEU A 15 0.41 10.01 -17.16
N SER A 16 0.41 10.64 -15.99
CA SER A 16 0.60 12.09 -15.85
C SER A 16 2.09 12.50 -15.95
N TRP A 17 2.99 11.54 -16.16
CA TRP A 17 4.42 11.76 -16.33
C TRP A 17 4.78 11.77 -17.83
N PRO A 18 5.36 12.86 -18.39
CA PRO A 18 5.60 12.99 -19.83
C PRO A 18 6.50 11.92 -20.46
N GLN A 19 7.34 11.27 -19.66
CA GLN A 19 8.25 10.22 -20.15
C GLN A 19 7.70 8.79 -19.94
N HIS A 20 6.42 8.64 -19.59
CA HIS A 20 5.79 7.33 -19.42
C HIS A 20 5.91 6.49 -20.71
N ARG A 21 6.19 5.19 -20.56
CA ARG A 21 6.14 4.18 -21.63
C ARG A 21 5.58 2.89 -21.03
N TRP A 22 4.80 2.13 -21.81
CA TRP A 22 4.10 0.94 -21.35
C TRP A 22 5.01 -0.12 -20.68
N TRP A 23 6.27 -0.23 -21.09
CA TRP A 23 7.22 -1.20 -20.54
C TRP A 23 7.94 -0.72 -19.26
N LYS A 24 7.93 0.59 -18.97
CA LYS A 24 8.66 1.14 -17.80
C LYS A 24 8.17 0.57 -16.46
N PRO A 25 6.86 0.35 -16.20
CA PRO A 25 6.43 -0.29 -14.97
C PRO A 25 6.95 -1.73 -14.84
N LEU A 26 7.06 -2.51 -15.92
CA LEU A 26 7.64 -3.87 -15.85
C LEU A 26 9.11 -3.84 -15.42
N VAL A 27 9.91 -2.93 -16.00
CA VAL A 27 11.32 -2.76 -15.62
C VAL A 27 11.45 -2.20 -14.20
N THR A 28 10.56 -1.30 -13.79
CA THR A 28 10.51 -0.80 -12.39
C THR A 28 10.19 -1.92 -11.41
N ALA A 29 9.27 -2.83 -11.75
CA ALA A 29 8.94 -3.99 -10.92
C ALA A 29 10.14 -4.92 -10.80
N LEU A 30 10.77 -5.30 -11.91
CA LEU A 30 11.95 -6.16 -11.93
C LEU A 30 13.12 -5.56 -11.12
N LEU A 31 13.38 -4.26 -11.29
CA LEU A 31 14.41 -3.53 -10.57
C LEU A 31 14.10 -3.43 -9.06
N GLY A 32 12.85 -3.16 -8.69
CA GLY A 32 12.40 -3.14 -7.30
C GLY A 32 12.57 -4.51 -6.63
N THR A 33 12.17 -5.58 -7.31
CA THR A 33 12.37 -6.96 -6.84
C THR A 33 13.85 -7.30 -6.70
N ALA A 34 14.69 -6.94 -7.67
CA ALA A 34 16.14 -7.20 -7.58
C ALA A 34 16.80 -6.45 -6.41
N ILE A 35 16.46 -5.18 -6.20
CA ILE A 35 16.97 -4.38 -5.06
C ILE A 35 16.45 -4.96 -3.73
N TYR A 36 15.18 -5.37 -3.68
CA TYR A 36 14.59 -6.03 -2.51
C TYR A 36 15.31 -7.34 -2.15
N LEU A 37 15.61 -8.20 -3.13
CA LEU A 37 16.38 -9.42 -2.90
C LEU A 37 17.79 -9.09 -2.38
N VAL A 38 18.47 -8.09 -2.93
CA VAL A 38 19.79 -7.65 -2.42
C VAL A 38 19.71 -7.16 -0.97
N PHE A 39 18.71 -6.36 -0.62
CA PHE A 39 18.53 -5.90 0.78
C PHE A 39 18.14 -7.03 1.72
N THR A 40 17.32 -7.99 1.28
CA THR A 40 16.94 -9.17 2.08
C THR A 40 18.14 -10.10 2.30
N ILE A 41 18.98 -10.32 1.28
CA ILE A 41 20.24 -11.06 1.41
C ILE A 41 21.19 -10.32 2.38
N ALA A 42 21.30 -8.99 2.29
CA ALA A 42 22.10 -8.22 3.24
C ALA A 42 21.58 -8.33 4.68
N LEU A 43 20.26 -8.30 4.89
CA LEU A 43 19.62 -8.51 6.20
C LEU A 43 19.91 -9.91 6.76
N LEU A 44 19.80 -10.95 5.92
CA LEU A 44 20.16 -12.33 6.28
C LEU A 44 21.64 -12.47 6.67
N VAL A 45 22.55 -11.83 5.93
CA VAL A 45 23.98 -11.83 6.25
C VAL A 45 24.26 -11.10 7.57
N VAL A 46 23.60 -9.98 7.84
CA VAL A 46 23.71 -9.28 9.14
C VAL A 46 23.19 -10.15 10.28
N ALA A 47 22.03 -10.81 10.11
CA ALA A 47 21.49 -11.71 11.12
C ALA A 47 22.44 -12.89 11.40
N ALA A 48 22.99 -13.53 10.37
CA ALA A 48 23.98 -14.59 10.52
C ALA A 48 25.24 -14.12 11.25
N ILE A 49 25.78 -12.92 10.93
CA ILE A 49 26.93 -12.33 11.63
C ILE A 49 26.62 -12.13 13.12
N VAL A 50 25.41 -11.66 13.47
CA VAL A 50 25.00 -11.50 14.88
C VAL A 50 24.93 -12.85 15.60
N VAL A 51 24.35 -13.88 15.00
CA VAL A 51 24.30 -15.25 15.56
C VAL A 51 25.72 -15.77 15.84
N PHE A 52 26.62 -15.73 14.86
CA PHE A 52 28.02 -16.16 15.05
C PHE A 52 28.78 -15.32 16.08
N ALA A 53 28.59 -14.00 16.10
CA ALA A 53 29.29 -13.09 17.03
C ALA A 53 28.80 -13.21 18.48
N THR A 54 27.55 -13.62 18.70
CA THR A 54 26.96 -13.79 20.04
C THR A 54 27.12 -15.21 20.59
N SER A 55 27.70 -16.13 19.82
CA SER A 55 27.66 -17.58 20.09
C SER A 55 26.24 -18.10 20.34
N ALA A 56 25.24 -17.46 19.73
CA ALA A 56 23.87 -17.96 19.76
C ALA A 56 23.81 -19.29 19.02
N ASP A 57 22.98 -20.20 19.51
CA ASP A 57 22.87 -21.54 18.96
C ASP A 57 22.37 -21.46 17.51
N LEU A 58 23.21 -21.90 16.57
CA LEU A 58 22.92 -21.84 15.14
C LEU A 58 21.76 -22.75 14.79
N ASP A 59 21.63 -23.88 15.49
CA ASP A 59 20.53 -24.83 15.27
C ASP A 59 19.21 -24.20 15.72
N ARG A 60 19.19 -23.49 16.86
CA ARG A 60 18.02 -22.69 17.29
C ARG A 60 17.63 -21.63 16.23
N TYR A 61 18.59 -20.97 15.60
CA TYR A 61 18.30 -19.98 14.55
C TYR A 61 17.75 -20.62 13.28
N LEU A 62 18.27 -21.79 12.87
CA LEU A 62 17.79 -22.53 11.71
C LEU A 62 16.38 -23.11 11.94
N ASP A 63 16.11 -23.64 13.13
CA ASP A 63 14.78 -24.13 13.52
C ASP A 63 13.75 -22.99 13.59
N ALA A 64 14.12 -21.85 14.19
CA ALA A 64 13.27 -20.65 14.25
C ALA A 64 13.09 -19.96 12.87
N ALA A 65 13.97 -20.23 11.90
CA ALA A 65 13.77 -19.82 10.51
C ALA A 65 12.91 -20.82 9.70
N ALA A 66 12.82 -22.08 10.14
CA ALA A 66 12.00 -23.11 9.52
C ALA A 66 10.51 -23.01 9.92
N VAL A 67 10.23 -22.50 11.11
CA VAL A 67 8.88 -22.18 11.60
C VAL A 67 8.81 -20.68 11.88
N ILE A 68 8.11 -19.91 11.04
CA ILE A 68 7.93 -18.46 11.25
C ILE A 68 6.98 -18.25 12.44
N ASP A 69 7.56 -18.24 13.64
CA ASP A 69 6.88 -17.94 14.89
C ASP A 69 6.93 -16.44 15.17
N LEU A 70 5.81 -15.75 14.96
CA LEU A 70 5.65 -14.31 15.20
C LEU A 70 5.50 -13.96 16.69
N SER A 71 5.49 -14.96 17.59
CA SER A 71 5.61 -14.74 19.03
C SER A 71 7.07 -14.65 19.50
N ASP A 72 8.04 -15.24 18.77
CA ASP A 72 9.47 -14.98 19.01
C ASP A 72 9.82 -13.55 18.53
N PRO A 73 10.29 -12.66 19.42
CA PRO A 73 10.48 -11.27 19.05
C PRO A 73 11.63 -11.02 18.06
N ALA A 74 12.59 -11.94 17.93
CA ALA A 74 13.65 -11.84 16.92
C ALA A 74 13.11 -12.21 15.54
N ILE A 75 12.29 -13.26 15.44
CA ILE A 75 11.59 -13.62 14.19
C ILE A 75 10.58 -12.55 13.80
N PHE A 76 9.81 -12.01 14.74
CA PHE A 76 8.90 -10.90 14.47
C PHE A 76 9.65 -9.64 13.99
N ALA A 77 10.74 -9.25 14.65
CA ALA A 77 11.58 -8.12 14.22
C ALA A 77 12.18 -8.35 12.83
N PHE A 78 12.69 -9.55 12.53
CA PHE A 78 13.24 -9.91 11.23
C PHE A 78 12.16 -9.85 10.13
N THR A 79 10.98 -10.41 10.40
CA THR A 79 9.83 -10.40 9.47
C THR A 79 9.41 -8.96 9.15
N LEU A 80 9.18 -8.12 10.17
CA LEU A 80 8.86 -6.71 9.98
C LEU A 80 9.97 -5.97 9.21
N ALA A 81 11.24 -6.17 9.57
CA ALA A 81 12.36 -5.53 8.90
C ALA A 81 12.43 -5.93 7.41
N SER A 82 12.23 -7.21 7.08
CA SER A 82 12.23 -7.67 5.69
C SER A 82 11.11 -7.00 4.88
N LEU A 83 9.87 -6.95 5.38
CA LEU A 83 8.76 -6.26 4.71
C LEU A 83 9.00 -4.76 4.56
N ILE A 84 9.55 -4.08 5.59
CA ILE A 84 9.87 -2.66 5.56
C ILE A 84 10.90 -2.33 4.45
N LEU A 85 11.82 -3.25 4.13
CA LEU A 85 12.80 -3.06 3.05
C LEU A 85 12.16 -2.93 1.66
N MET A 86 10.90 -3.32 1.46
CA MET A 86 10.19 -3.04 0.20
C MET A 86 10.07 -1.54 -0.09
N ILE A 87 10.00 -0.67 0.94
CA ILE A 87 9.93 0.80 0.78
C ILE A 87 11.17 1.36 0.06
N PRO A 88 12.41 1.23 0.61
CA PRO A 88 13.60 1.75 -0.06
C PRO A 88 13.84 1.06 -1.42
N SER A 89 13.53 -0.23 -1.56
CA SER A 89 13.64 -0.94 -2.84
C SER A 89 12.75 -0.34 -3.93
N LEU A 90 11.48 -0.07 -3.61
CA LEU A 90 10.55 0.56 -4.54
C LEU A 90 10.95 2.02 -4.84
N ILE A 91 11.35 2.79 -3.83
CA ILE A 91 11.80 4.18 -4.01
C ILE A 91 13.00 4.23 -4.96
N LEU A 92 14.02 3.39 -4.77
CA LEU A 92 15.19 3.35 -5.65
C LEU A 92 14.82 2.95 -7.08
N ALA A 93 13.97 1.93 -7.26
CA ALA A 93 13.50 1.53 -8.59
C ALA A 93 12.72 2.66 -9.30
N VAL A 94 11.86 3.37 -8.57
CA VAL A 94 11.06 4.49 -9.11
C VAL A 94 11.92 5.74 -9.36
N LEU A 95 12.97 6.00 -8.58
CA LEU A 95 13.92 7.09 -8.85
C LEU A 95 14.68 6.90 -10.17
N ILE A 96 14.95 5.65 -10.55
CA ILE A 96 15.65 5.26 -11.78
C ILE A 96 14.69 5.20 -12.98
N MET A 97 13.53 4.54 -12.83
CA MET A 97 12.64 4.19 -13.98
C MET A 97 11.23 4.80 -13.94
N GLY A 98 10.77 5.24 -12.77
CA GLY A 98 9.36 5.58 -12.51
C GLY A 98 9.00 7.07 -12.61
N PRO A 99 7.72 7.40 -12.36
CA PRO A 99 7.21 8.76 -12.49
C PRO A 99 7.80 9.71 -11.45
N LYS A 100 7.97 10.98 -11.83
CA LYS A 100 8.42 12.07 -10.94
C LYS A 100 7.33 13.14 -10.80
N PRO A 101 7.12 13.71 -9.60
CA PRO A 101 7.81 13.43 -8.34
C PRO A 101 7.41 12.07 -7.72
N ILE A 102 8.30 11.49 -6.89
CA ILE A 102 8.10 10.15 -6.30
C ILE A 102 6.82 10.04 -5.44
N GLY A 103 6.38 11.14 -4.82
CA GLY A 103 5.15 11.17 -4.02
C GLY A 103 3.85 11.05 -4.82
N LEU A 104 3.92 10.91 -6.16
CA LEU A 104 2.79 10.41 -6.97
C LEU A 104 2.44 8.95 -6.61
N LEU A 105 3.37 8.19 -6.04
CA LEU A 105 3.05 6.91 -5.37
C LEU A 105 2.18 7.12 -4.13
N SER A 106 2.32 8.23 -3.42
CA SER A 106 1.61 8.48 -2.16
C SER A 106 0.16 8.96 -2.38
N SER A 107 -0.04 9.98 -3.23
CA SER A 107 -1.36 10.55 -3.51
C SER A 107 -1.37 11.41 -4.78
N VAL A 108 -2.56 11.81 -5.24
CA VAL A 108 -2.75 12.78 -6.33
C VAL A 108 -2.09 14.15 -6.05
N ALA A 109 -1.90 14.49 -4.77
CA ALA A 109 -1.20 15.70 -4.33
C ALA A 109 0.33 15.59 -4.45
N GLY A 110 0.88 14.44 -4.85
CA GLY A 110 2.33 14.23 -5.00
C GLY A 110 3.09 14.13 -3.67
N ARG A 111 2.38 13.90 -2.55
CA ARG A 111 2.92 13.77 -1.18
C ARG A 111 1.92 13.06 -0.26
N ILE A 112 2.38 12.54 0.88
CA ILE A 112 1.48 12.09 1.97
C ILE A 112 0.78 13.31 2.58
N ARG A 113 -0.56 13.25 2.65
CA ARG A 113 -1.39 14.24 3.34
C ARG A 113 -1.43 13.90 4.84
N TRP A 114 -0.37 14.21 5.59
CA TRP A 114 -0.20 13.83 7.00
C TRP A 114 -1.43 14.11 7.90
N ARG A 115 -2.06 15.28 7.75
CA ARG A 115 -3.29 15.63 8.50
C ARG A 115 -4.47 14.71 8.16
N TRP A 116 -4.54 14.19 6.93
CA TRP A 116 -5.55 13.23 6.49
C TRP A 116 -5.21 11.80 6.96
N LEU A 117 -3.94 11.39 6.87
CA LEU A 117 -3.45 10.12 7.43
C LEU A 117 -3.80 9.99 8.92
N LEU A 118 -3.51 11.02 9.72
CA LEU A 118 -3.84 11.02 11.16
C LEU A 118 -5.36 10.93 11.40
N VAL A 119 -6.17 11.62 10.61
CA VAL A 119 -7.64 11.56 10.70
C VAL A 119 -8.17 10.18 10.33
N CYS A 120 -7.61 9.53 9.31
CA CYS A 120 -7.93 8.15 8.97
C CYS A 120 -7.51 7.18 10.08
N GLY A 121 -6.32 7.35 10.66
CA GLY A 121 -5.81 6.52 11.76
C GLY A 121 -6.68 6.62 13.01
N LEU A 122 -7.04 7.83 13.44
CA LEU A 122 -7.93 8.04 14.58
C LEU A 122 -9.36 7.51 14.32
N ALA A 123 -9.87 7.65 13.09
CA ALA A 123 -11.17 7.10 12.72
C ALA A 123 -11.16 5.56 12.70
N ALA A 124 -10.12 4.95 12.11
CA ALA A 124 -9.94 3.51 12.09
C ALA A 124 -9.80 2.96 13.51
N LEU A 125 -8.94 3.56 14.34
CA LEU A 125 -8.74 3.17 15.75
C LEU A 125 -10.06 3.24 16.53
N GLY A 126 -10.84 4.31 16.37
CA GLY A 126 -12.14 4.44 17.03
C GLY A 126 -13.14 3.33 16.64
N VAL A 127 -13.18 2.94 15.36
CA VAL A 127 -14.05 1.86 14.88
C VAL A 127 -13.52 0.48 15.30
N PHE A 128 -12.21 0.23 15.26
CA PHE A 128 -11.61 -1.01 15.75
C PHE A 128 -11.84 -1.20 17.25
N VAL A 129 -11.64 -0.16 18.08
CA VAL A 129 -11.95 -0.22 19.51
C VAL A 129 -13.44 -0.49 19.75
N ALA A 130 -14.35 0.13 18.99
CA ALA A 130 -15.77 -0.17 19.08
C ALA A 130 -16.08 -1.64 18.68
N SER A 131 -15.43 -2.15 17.64
CA SER A 131 -15.53 -3.56 17.21
C SER A 131 -15.07 -4.53 18.28
N LEU A 132 -13.90 -4.28 18.89
CA LEU A 132 -13.38 -5.09 20.02
C LEU A 132 -14.34 -5.07 21.22
N VAL A 133 -14.91 -3.92 21.57
CA VAL A 133 -15.92 -3.84 22.65
C VAL A 133 -17.17 -4.64 22.31
N VAL A 134 -17.64 -4.58 21.06
CA VAL A 134 -18.79 -5.39 20.61
C VAL A 134 -18.46 -6.90 20.68
N SER A 135 -17.30 -7.33 20.19
CA SER A 135 -16.86 -8.73 20.29
C SER A 135 -16.73 -9.22 21.73
N LEU A 136 -16.19 -8.39 22.63
CA LEU A 136 -16.10 -8.70 24.06
C LEU A 136 -17.49 -8.83 24.70
N VAL A 137 -18.41 -7.92 24.38
CA VAL A 137 -19.80 -7.99 24.88
C VAL A 137 -20.51 -9.23 24.36
N ILE A 138 -20.33 -9.59 23.08
CA ILE A 138 -20.86 -10.85 22.51
C ILE A 138 -20.30 -12.04 23.28
N GLY A 139 -18.98 -12.09 23.53
CA GLY A 139 -18.37 -13.20 24.28
C GLY A 139 -18.88 -13.35 25.72
N VAL A 140 -19.19 -12.24 26.40
CA VAL A 140 -19.82 -12.30 27.74
C VAL A 140 -21.21 -12.95 27.70
N PHE A 141 -21.95 -12.84 26.60
CA PHE A 141 -23.26 -13.47 26.43
C PHE A 141 -23.20 -14.88 25.79
N PHE A 142 -22.12 -15.21 25.07
CA PHE A 142 -21.93 -16.47 24.36
C PHE A 142 -20.55 -17.09 24.69
N PRO A 143 -20.30 -17.49 25.95
CA PRO A 143 -18.96 -17.89 26.42
C PRO A 143 -18.41 -19.13 25.73
N ASP A 144 -19.27 -20.07 25.32
CA ASP A 144 -18.87 -21.31 24.62
C ASP A 144 -18.32 -21.02 23.21
N GLU A 145 -18.68 -19.89 22.60
CA GLU A 145 -18.21 -19.42 21.28
C GLU A 145 -17.02 -18.45 21.40
N SER A 146 -16.68 -17.99 22.60
CA SER A 146 -15.72 -16.91 22.84
C SER A 146 -14.53 -17.30 23.72
N ALA A 147 -14.33 -18.59 23.96
CA ALA A 147 -13.22 -19.11 24.75
C ALA A 147 -11.88 -19.02 23.98
N ALA A 148 -11.39 -17.79 23.77
CA ALA A 148 -9.99 -17.56 23.43
C ALA A 148 -9.14 -18.08 24.60
N VAL A 149 -8.50 -19.23 24.40
CA VAL A 149 -7.57 -19.82 25.37
C VAL A 149 -6.39 -18.85 25.50
N PRO A 150 -6.11 -18.29 26.69
CA PRO A 150 -5.01 -17.36 26.85
C PRO A 150 -3.69 -18.01 26.45
N VAL A 151 -3.00 -17.41 25.47
CA VAL A 151 -1.73 -17.92 24.97
C VAL A 151 -0.65 -17.54 26.00
N PRO A 152 0.11 -18.50 26.56
CA PRO A 152 1.19 -18.18 27.48
C PRO A 152 2.25 -17.31 26.79
N GLN A 153 2.48 -16.11 27.30
CA GLN A 153 3.49 -15.17 26.79
C GLN A 153 4.63 -14.98 27.80
N ASP A 154 5.86 -14.89 27.31
CA ASP A 154 6.99 -14.46 28.14
C ASP A 154 6.91 -12.95 28.40
N GLY A 155 6.37 -12.59 29.56
CA GLY A 155 6.23 -11.20 30.00
C GLY A 155 7.54 -10.42 30.07
N SER A 156 8.71 -11.07 30.05
CA SER A 156 10.01 -10.39 30.04
C SER A 156 10.27 -9.62 28.73
N LEU A 157 9.67 -10.05 27.62
CA LEU A 157 9.85 -9.44 26.29
C LEU A 157 8.62 -8.63 25.81
N LEU A 158 7.56 -8.56 26.63
CA LEU A 158 6.32 -7.81 26.35
C LEU A 158 6.58 -6.37 25.87
N VAL A 159 7.45 -5.62 26.56
CA VAL A 159 7.76 -4.22 26.22
C VAL A 159 8.40 -4.12 24.83
N PHE A 160 9.22 -5.09 24.45
CA PHE A 160 9.87 -5.13 23.14
C PHE A 160 8.89 -5.52 22.03
N MET A 161 8.01 -6.50 22.28
CA MET A 161 6.91 -6.87 21.36
C MET A 161 5.94 -5.70 21.14
N LEU A 162 5.57 -4.97 22.19
CA LEU A 162 4.75 -3.76 22.08
C LEU A 162 5.48 -2.64 21.33
N ALA A 163 6.79 -2.46 21.55
CA ALA A 163 7.59 -1.47 20.82
C ALA A 163 7.66 -1.79 19.31
N LEU A 164 7.92 -3.05 18.92
CA LEU A 164 7.86 -3.50 17.53
C LEU A 164 6.46 -3.28 16.93
N SER A 165 5.42 -3.69 17.67
CA SER A 165 4.02 -3.55 17.24
C SER A 165 3.64 -2.09 17.00
N ILE A 166 4.04 -1.16 17.86
CA ILE A 166 3.66 0.25 17.76
C ILE A 166 4.55 1.04 16.79
N LEU A 167 5.84 0.70 16.68
CA LEU A 167 6.81 1.50 15.92
C LEU A 167 7.11 0.93 14.53
N ALA A 168 7.17 -0.39 14.34
CA ALA A 168 7.59 -1.01 13.08
C ALA A 168 6.41 -1.44 12.19
N VAL A 169 5.30 -1.95 12.77
CA VAL A 169 4.10 -2.34 12.01
C VAL A 169 3.53 -1.20 11.12
N PRO A 170 3.50 0.09 11.54
CA PRO A 170 3.08 1.17 10.64
C PRO A 170 3.92 1.28 9.36
N PHE A 171 5.21 0.94 9.42
CA PHE A 171 6.08 0.92 8.24
C PHE A 171 5.90 -0.36 7.42
N GLN A 172 5.66 -1.52 8.04
CA GLN A 172 5.31 -2.76 7.32
C GLN A 172 4.00 -2.58 6.53
N ALA A 173 2.94 -2.11 7.19
CA ALA A 173 1.66 -1.81 6.55
C ALA A 173 1.82 -0.79 5.42
N ALA A 174 2.61 0.28 5.65
CA ALA A 174 2.94 1.23 4.58
C ALA A 174 3.70 0.60 3.41
N ALA A 175 4.64 -0.31 3.67
CA ALA A 175 5.45 -0.98 2.65
C ALA A 175 4.58 -1.77 1.67
N GLU A 176 3.66 -2.58 2.19
CA GLU A 176 2.72 -3.35 1.38
C GLU A 176 1.75 -2.44 0.63
N GLU A 177 1.18 -1.43 1.28
CA GLU A 177 0.31 -0.47 0.59
C GLU A 177 1.06 0.28 -0.54
N TYR A 178 2.32 0.64 -0.35
CA TYR A 178 3.14 1.25 -1.41
C TYR A 178 3.39 0.30 -2.58
N VAL A 179 3.58 -1.00 -2.34
CA VAL A 179 3.83 -2.00 -3.39
C VAL A 179 2.54 -2.34 -4.13
N PHE A 180 1.49 -2.75 -3.42
CA PHE A 180 0.25 -3.26 -4.01
C PHE A 180 -0.68 -2.13 -4.48
N ARG A 181 -0.91 -1.10 -3.64
CA ARG A 181 -1.88 -0.03 -3.90
C ARG A 181 -1.20 1.20 -4.50
N GLY A 182 0.08 1.42 -4.21
CA GLY A 182 0.89 2.49 -4.80
C GLY A 182 1.34 2.14 -6.21
N PHE A 183 2.32 1.24 -6.29
CA PHE A 183 3.01 0.93 -7.53
C PHE A 183 2.20 0.00 -8.45
N LEU A 184 1.76 -1.17 -7.96
CA LEU A 184 1.14 -2.19 -8.81
C LEU A 184 -0.23 -1.72 -9.36
N MET A 185 -1.06 -1.09 -8.53
CA MET A 185 -2.30 -0.41 -8.98
C MET A 185 -2.02 0.59 -10.11
N GLN A 186 -1.00 1.44 -9.98
CA GLN A 186 -0.68 2.45 -11.01
C GLN A 186 -0.05 1.84 -12.26
N ALA A 187 0.74 0.78 -12.13
CA ALA A 187 1.24 0.01 -13.27
C ALA A 187 0.06 -0.56 -14.08
N ILE A 188 -0.86 -1.26 -13.41
CA ILE A 188 -2.05 -1.85 -14.03
C ILE A 188 -2.97 -0.77 -14.62
N GLY A 189 -3.22 0.32 -13.89
CA GLY A 189 -4.05 1.45 -14.36
C GLY A 189 -3.43 2.28 -15.49
N SER A 190 -2.12 2.11 -15.75
CA SER A 190 -1.47 2.65 -16.96
C SER A 190 -1.76 1.82 -18.22
N TRP A 191 -1.98 0.51 -18.08
CA TRP A 191 -2.35 -0.40 -19.18
C TRP A 191 -3.86 -0.53 -19.36
N LEU A 192 -4.62 -0.59 -18.26
CA LEU A 192 -6.05 -0.86 -18.22
C LEU A 192 -6.81 0.31 -17.61
N ARG A 193 -7.70 0.94 -18.39
CA ARG A 193 -8.36 2.20 -18.00
C ARG A 193 -9.31 2.07 -16.80
N HIS A 194 -10.01 0.95 -16.67
CA HIS A 194 -11.09 0.78 -15.68
C HIS A 194 -10.52 0.48 -14.29
N PRO A 195 -10.93 1.20 -13.23
CA PRO A 195 -10.33 1.09 -11.89
C PRO A 195 -10.46 -0.31 -11.28
N ALA A 196 -11.50 -1.07 -11.61
CA ALA A 196 -11.67 -2.44 -11.11
C ALA A 196 -10.48 -3.36 -11.46
N PHE A 197 -9.81 -3.19 -12.61
CA PHE A 197 -8.61 -3.98 -12.92
C PHE A 197 -7.46 -3.64 -11.97
N ALA A 198 -7.25 -2.34 -11.72
CA ALA A 198 -6.20 -1.85 -10.83
C ALA A 198 -6.47 -2.19 -9.34
N ILE A 199 -7.73 -2.43 -8.96
CA ILE A 199 -8.12 -2.86 -7.61
C ILE A 199 -8.07 -4.39 -7.46
N LEU A 200 -8.60 -5.16 -8.43
CA LEU A 200 -8.83 -6.59 -8.28
C LEU A 200 -7.64 -7.47 -8.69
N LEU A 201 -6.87 -7.08 -9.73
CA LEU A 201 -5.73 -7.88 -10.19
C LEU A 201 -4.57 -7.98 -9.17
N PRO A 202 -4.32 -7.00 -8.29
CA PRO A 202 -3.39 -7.16 -7.17
C PRO A 202 -3.83 -8.16 -6.09
N VAL A 203 -5.14 -8.45 -5.96
CA VAL A 203 -5.69 -9.20 -4.80
C VAL A 203 -5.12 -10.62 -4.71
N PRO A 204 -5.07 -11.44 -5.78
CA PRO A 204 -4.48 -12.78 -5.68
C PRO A 204 -3.02 -12.77 -5.23
N LEU A 205 -2.22 -11.81 -5.70
CA LEU A 205 -0.82 -11.68 -5.31
C LEU A 205 -0.66 -11.28 -3.83
N PHE A 206 -1.59 -10.50 -3.30
CA PHE A 206 -1.63 -10.13 -1.88
C PHE A 206 -2.05 -11.34 -1.02
N VAL A 207 -3.15 -12.00 -1.36
CA VAL A 207 -3.70 -13.15 -0.62
C VAL A 207 -2.73 -14.33 -0.57
N LEU A 208 -2.07 -14.66 -1.69
CA LEU A 208 -1.07 -15.74 -1.75
C LEU A 208 0.13 -15.49 -0.82
N GLY A 209 0.41 -14.25 -0.43
CA GLY A 209 1.49 -13.92 0.50
C GLY A 209 1.17 -14.17 1.98
N HIS A 210 -0.09 -14.46 2.33
CA HIS A 210 -0.53 -14.47 3.73
C HIS A 210 -0.71 -15.87 4.36
N GLY A 211 -0.68 -16.96 3.58
CA GLY A 211 -0.60 -18.34 4.11
C GLY A 211 -1.79 -18.90 4.89
N TYR A 212 -2.86 -18.13 5.12
CA TYR A 212 -4.05 -18.56 5.87
C TYR A 212 -4.83 -19.72 5.23
N ASP A 213 -5.76 -20.30 6.00
CA ASP A 213 -6.82 -21.17 5.52
C ASP A 213 -7.77 -20.44 4.52
N PRO A 214 -8.70 -21.14 3.83
CA PRO A 214 -9.64 -20.51 2.90
C PRO A 214 -10.50 -19.38 3.51
N LEU A 215 -10.81 -19.43 4.80
CA LEU A 215 -11.60 -18.39 5.48
C LEU A 215 -10.76 -17.14 5.79
N GLY A 216 -9.56 -17.31 6.36
CA GLY A 216 -8.61 -16.22 6.56
C GLY A 216 -8.17 -15.58 5.24
N GLN A 217 -7.94 -16.38 4.18
CA GLN A 217 -7.69 -15.86 2.83
C GLN A 217 -8.86 -15.06 2.27
N THR A 218 -10.11 -15.43 2.60
CA THR A 218 -11.30 -14.67 2.22
C THR A 218 -11.35 -13.31 2.92
N ASP A 219 -11.02 -13.25 4.22
CA ASP A 219 -10.95 -11.99 4.96
C ASP A 219 -9.84 -11.07 4.41
N VAL A 220 -8.64 -11.61 4.20
CA VAL A 220 -7.51 -10.92 3.57
C VAL A 220 -7.87 -10.42 2.16
N ALA A 221 -8.64 -11.19 1.38
CA ALA A 221 -9.13 -10.77 0.06
C ALA A 221 -10.11 -9.59 0.15
N ILE A 222 -11.05 -9.62 1.10
CA ILE A 222 -12.02 -8.53 1.32
C ILE A 222 -11.29 -7.27 1.77
N PHE A 223 -10.36 -7.38 2.73
CA PHE A 223 -9.48 -6.29 3.14
C PHE A 223 -8.70 -5.73 1.96
N ALA A 224 -8.14 -6.60 1.10
CA ALA A 224 -7.36 -6.19 -0.06
C ALA A 224 -8.16 -5.39 -1.09
N VAL A 225 -9.41 -5.80 -1.35
CA VAL A 225 -10.37 -5.07 -2.18
C VAL A 225 -10.74 -3.73 -1.55
N PHE A 226 -11.01 -3.71 -0.24
CA PHE A 226 -11.27 -2.47 0.50
C PHE A 226 -10.11 -1.49 0.41
N ALA A 227 -8.87 -1.93 0.67
CA ALA A 227 -7.67 -1.10 0.64
C ALA A 227 -7.41 -0.51 -0.76
N GLY A 228 -7.60 -1.31 -1.82
CA GLY A 228 -7.52 -0.83 -3.19
C GLY A 228 -8.62 0.17 -3.55
N TRP A 229 -9.86 -0.12 -3.17
CA TRP A 229 -11.00 0.75 -3.42
C TRP A 229 -10.91 2.08 -2.65
N ILE A 230 -10.61 2.06 -1.35
CA ILE A 230 -10.54 3.29 -0.54
C ILE A 230 -9.40 4.19 -1.04
N THR A 231 -8.25 3.62 -1.41
CA THR A 231 -7.13 4.34 -2.04
C THR A 231 -7.57 5.09 -3.29
N TRP A 232 -8.28 4.41 -4.22
CA TRP A 232 -8.85 5.05 -5.42
C TRP A 232 -9.88 6.13 -5.05
N ARG A 233 -10.78 5.86 -4.09
CA ARG A 233 -11.82 6.79 -3.62
C ARG A 233 -11.31 8.01 -2.87
N THR A 234 -10.13 7.95 -2.24
CA THR A 234 -9.50 9.09 -1.52
C THR A 234 -8.35 9.72 -2.29
N GLY A 235 -8.02 9.22 -3.48
CA GLY A 235 -6.93 9.76 -4.31
C GLY A 235 -5.53 9.55 -3.72
N GLY A 236 -5.31 8.51 -2.92
CA GLY A 236 -4.04 8.28 -2.23
C GLY A 236 -4.10 7.24 -1.12
N LEU A 237 -2.92 6.74 -0.73
CA LEU A 237 -2.72 5.61 0.17
C LEU A 237 -3.11 5.88 1.63
N GLU A 238 -3.31 7.14 2.03
CA GLU A 238 -3.37 7.49 3.46
C GLU A 238 -4.50 6.80 4.22
N ALA A 239 -5.63 6.53 3.55
CA ALA A 239 -6.72 5.77 4.16
C ALA A 239 -6.38 4.29 4.33
N ALA A 240 -5.79 3.66 3.31
CA ALA A 240 -5.43 2.25 3.36
C ALA A 240 -4.29 1.98 4.35
N ILE A 241 -3.22 2.79 4.32
CA ILE A 241 -2.11 2.71 5.29
C ILE A 241 -2.62 2.83 6.72
N ALA A 242 -3.50 3.79 7.00
CA ALA A 242 -4.05 3.99 8.34
C ALA A 242 -4.85 2.79 8.84
N VAL A 243 -5.71 2.21 8.00
CA VAL A 243 -6.56 1.07 8.39
C VAL A 243 -5.74 -0.21 8.50
N HIS A 244 -4.83 -0.46 7.56
CA HIS A 244 -3.89 -1.58 7.60
C HIS A 244 -3.02 -1.52 8.87
N THR A 245 -2.46 -0.33 9.17
CA THR A 245 -1.68 -0.10 10.39
C THR A 245 -2.49 -0.44 11.65
N VAL A 246 -3.71 0.11 11.79
CA VAL A 246 -4.56 -0.15 12.98
C VAL A 246 -4.95 -1.62 13.07
N ASN A 247 -5.27 -2.28 11.96
CA ASN A 247 -5.60 -3.71 11.93
C ASN A 247 -4.45 -4.56 12.47
N ASN A 248 -3.27 -4.44 11.88
CA ASN A 248 -2.12 -5.27 12.24
C ASN A 248 -1.60 -4.91 13.63
N MET A 249 -1.59 -3.62 14.01
CA MET A 249 -1.27 -3.20 15.38
C MET A 249 -2.23 -3.82 16.39
N THR A 250 -3.53 -3.91 16.08
CA THR A 250 -4.51 -4.54 16.98
C THR A 250 -4.18 -6.01 17.17
N ILE A 251 -3.92 -6.75 16.10
CA ILE A 251 -3.55 -8.18 16.14
C ILE A 251 -2.28 -8.38 16.98
N PHE A 252 -1.18 -7.67 16.67
CA PHE A 252 0.11 -7.88 17.34
C PHE A 252 0.14 -7.36 18.79
N VAL A 253 -0.58 -6.28 19.12
CA VAL A 253 -0.69 -5.81 20.52
C VAL A 253 -1.52 -6.78 21.36
N LEU A 254 -2.65 -7.28 20.85
CA LEU A 254 -3.43 -8.30 21.57
C LEU A 254 -2.65 -9.62 21.68
N GLY A 255 -1.86 -9.96 20.66
CA GLY A 255 -0.92 -11.07 20.66
C GLY A 255 0.13 -10.99 21.74
N ALA A 256 0.83 -9.86 21.83
CA ALA A 256 1.82 -9.60 22.88
C ALA A 256 1.21 -9.67 24.30
N LEU A 257 -0.08 -9.35 24.44
CA LEU A 257 -0.84 -9.47 25.69
C LEU A 257 -1.39 -10.88 25.96
N GLY A 258 -1.15 -11.86 25.07
CA GLY A 258 -1.64 -13.24 25.19
C GLY A 258 -3.13 -13.43 24.93
N LEU A 259 -3.80 -12.43 24.35
CA LEU A 259 -5.24 -12.40 24.10
C LEU A 259 -5.63 -12.95 22.71
N VAL A 260 -4.67 -13.07 21.80
CA VAL A 260 -4.81 -13.58 20.42
C VAL A 260 -3.58 -14.43 20.11
N ASP A 261 -3.75 -15.53 19.38
CA ASP A 261 -2.62 -16.24 18.78
C ASP A 261 -2.23 -15.57 17.45
N VAL A 262 -1.02 -15.00 17.40
CA VAL A 262 -0.48 -14.32 16.20
C VAL A 262 0.01 -15.30 15.12
N ASN A 263 0.15 -16.58 15.48
CA ASN A 263 0.52 -17.65 14.56
C ASN A 263 -0.70 -18.43 14.04
N SER A 264 -1.90 -18.15 14.55
CA SER A 264 -3.11 -18.80 14.08
C SER A 264 -3.32 -18.52 12.59
N SER A 265 -3.41 -19.59 11.81
CA SER A 265 -3.72 -19.54 10.37
C SER A 265 -5.19 -19.83 10.07
N GLU A 266 -6.01 -20.05 11.10
CA GLU A 266 -7.42 -20.47 11.00
C GLU A 266 -8.39 -19.28 11.18
N GLY A 267 -9.16 -18.98 10.13
CA GLY A 267 -10.26 -18.03 10.18
C GLY A 267 -11.56 -18.64 10.73
N SER A 268 -12.36 -17.84 11.44
CA SER A 268 -13.70 -18.23 11.91
C SER A 268 -14.81 -17.46 11.17
N MET A 269 -15.98 -18.08 11.02
CA MET A 269 -17.16 -17.41 10.43
C MET A 269 -17.57 -16.16 11.21
N GLY A 270 -17.54 -16.22 12.55
CA GLY A 270 -17.84 -15.07 13.41
C GLY A 270 -16.82 -13.93 13.23
N GLY A 271 -15.53 -14.27 13.21
CA GLY A 271 -14.45 -13.30 12.96
C GLY A 271 -14.58 -12.63 11.60
N LEU A 272 -14.82 -13.40 10.54
CA LEU A 272 -15.07 -12.89 9.19
C LEU A 272 -16.26 -11.92 9.14
N VAL A 273 -17.39 -12.26 9.75
CA VAL A 273 -18.57 -11.37 9.80
C VAL A 273 -18.25 -10.06 10.52
N VAL A 274 -17.56 -10.12 11.67
CA VAL A 274 -17.14 -8.93 12.42
C VAL A 274 -16.16 -8.07 11.61
N SER A 275 -15.16 -8.69 10.96
CA SER A 275 -14.17 -8.00 10.11
C SER A 275 -14.85 -7.30 8.92
N VAL A 276 -15.76 -7.98 8.22
CA VAL A 276 -16.52 -7.42 7.10
C VAL A 276 -17.36 -6.22 7.53
N VAL A 277 -18.11 -6.34 8.64
CA VAL A 277 -18.91 -5.23 9.19
C VAL A 277 -18.02 -4.05 9.60
N THR A 278 -16.91 -4.33 10.29
CA THR A 278 -15.92 -3.33 10.72
C THR A 278 -15.34 -2.57 9.52
N THR A 279 -14.95 -3.31 8.47
CA THR A 279 -14.42 -2.77 7.21
C THR A 279 -15.45 -1.88 6.50
N ILE A 280 -16.73 -2.30 6.46
CA ILE A 280 -17.83 -1.49 5.90
C ILE A 280 -18.05 -0.21 6.70
N VAL A 281 -18.03 -0.27 8.03
CA VAL A 281 -18.19 0.92 8.90
C VAL A 281 -17.02 1.89 8.70
N ILE A 282 -15.79 1.39 8.67
CA ILE A 282 -14.58 2.18 8.38
C ILE A 282 -14.69 2.85 7.01
N ALA A 283 -15.10 2.11 5.96
CA ALA A 283 -15.33 2.65 4.63
C ALA A 283 -16.31 3.83 4.63
N VAL A 284 -17.47 3.66 5.28
CA VAL A 284 -18.50 4.71 5.39
C VAL A 284 -17.97 5.93 6.16
N VAL A 285 -17.29 5.73 7.29
CA VAL A 285 -16.74 6.81 8.11
C VAL A 285 -15.67 7.60 7.34
N ILE A 286 -14.70 6.91 6.71
CA ILE A 286 -13.64 7.56 5.94
C ILE A 286 -14.22 8.31 4.74
N LEU A 287 -15.17 7.74 3.99
CA LEU A 287 -15.81 8.46 2.88
C LEU A 287 -16.53 9.72 3.32
N ARG A 288 -17.33 9.66 4.40
CA ARG A 288 -18.03 10.84 4.95
C ARG A 288 -17.06 11.90 5.46
N LEU A 289 -15.92 11.51 6.04
CA LEU A 289 -14.86 12.43 6.43
C LEU A 289 -14.13 13.04 5.23
N ALA A 290 -13.90 12.26 4.16
CA ALA A 290 -13.26 12.71 2.94
C ALA A 290 -14.12 13.75 2.20
N GLU A 291 -15.43 13.51 2.11
CA GLU A 291 -16.41 14.45 1.53
C GLU A 291 -16.48 15.75 2.33
N ARG A 292 -16.65 15.66 3.67
CA ARG A 292 -16.69 16.84 4.56
C ARG A 292 -15.41 17.69 4.53
N ARG A 293 -14.27 17.09 4.18
CA ARG A 293 -12.96 17.77 4.12
C ARG A 293 -12.51 18.12 2.70
N GLY A 294 -13.34 17.87 1.68
CA GLY A 294 -13.01 18.19 0.28
C GLY A 294 -11.76 17.47 -0.25
N ILE A 295 -11.53 16.22 0.16
CA ILE A 295 -10.31 15.47 -0.18
C ILE A 295 -10.24 15.20 -1.69
N SER A 296 -9.22 15.78 -2.36
CA SER A 296 -9.01 15.63 -3.80
C SER A 296 -8.83 14.17 -4.23
N ARG A 297 -9.55 13.78 -5.28
CA ARG A 297 -9.53 12.43 -5.89
C ARG A 297 -8.73 12.34 -7.19
N THR A 298 -8.51 13.47 -7.86
CA THR A 298 -7.82 13.58 -9.15
C THR A 298 -6.67 14.58 -9.07
N ARG A 299 -5.69 14.42 -9.97
CA ARG A 299 -4.65 15.40 -10.27
C ARG A 299 -4.93 16.03 -11.63
N SER A 300 -5.05 17.35 -11.68
CA SER A 300 -5.01 18.10 -12.95
C SER A 300 -3.56 18.30 -13.40
N VAL A 301 -3.30 18.13 -14.69
CA VAL A 301 -2.03 18.48 -15.33
C VAL A 301 -2.33 19.33 -16.57
N PRO A 302 -1.68 20.51 -16.73
CA PRO A 302 -1.82 21.33 -17.91
C PRO A 302 -1.47 20.54 -19.18
N PRO A 303 -2.22 20.69 -20.29
CA PRO A 303 -1.88 20.02 -21.52
C PRO A 303 -0.49 20.47 -22.01
N PRO A 304 0.29 19.58 -22.66
CA PRO A 304 1.58 19.96 -23.23
C PRO A 304 1.41 21.18 -24.15
N ALA A 305 2.26 22.19 -23.96
CA ALA A 305 2.24 23.38 -24.80
C ALA A 305 2.29 22.95 -26.27
N ALA A 306 1.25 23.30 -27.03
CA ALA A 306 1.17 22.94 -28.43
C ALA A 306 2.41 23.50 -29.14
N ILE A 307 3.18 22.64 -29.82
CA ILE A 307 4.29 23.08 -30.66
C ILE A 307 3.69 24.00 -31.71
N ARG A 308 3.83 25.31 -31.50
CA ARG A 308 3.45 26.30 -32.51
C ARG A 308 4.28 25.96 -33.74
N PRO A 309 3.68 25.79 -34.94
CA PRO A 309 4.45 25.67 -36.15
C PRO A 309 5.41 26.86 -36.19
N ILE A 310 6.71 26.59 -36.29
CA ILE A 310 7.69 27.63 -36.55
C ILE A 310 7.18 28.32 -37.84
N PRO A 311 6.92 29.64 -37.83
CA PRO A 311 6.50 30.32 -39.04
C PRO A 311 7.52 30.00 -40.12
N GLN A 312 7.09 29.35 -41.21
CA GLN A 312 7.99 29.10 -42.32
C GLN A 312 8.54 30.46 -42.74
N PRO A 313 9.87 30.65 -42.78
CA PRO A 313 10.44 31.93 -43.16
C PRO A 313 9.89 32.26 -44.55
N ALA A 314 9.45 33.51 -44.78
CA ALA A 314 8.72 33.91 -46.00
C ALA A 314 9.50 33.75 -47.33
N TRP A 315 10.72 33.23 -47.24
CA TRP A 315 11.66 32.88 -48.32
C TRP A 315 11.54 31.40 -48.73
N ALA A 316 10.86 30.57 -47.92
CA ALA A 316 10.44 29.22 -48.30
C ALA A 316 9.29 29.34 -49.30
N GLY A 317 9.64 29.50 -50.57
CA GLY A 317 8.68 29.54 -51.67
C GLY A 317 7.85 28.26 -51.74
N PRO A 318 6.68 28.28 -52.43
CA PRO A 318 5.82 27.11 -52.53
C PRO A 318 6.60 25.91 -53.07
N SER A 319 6.64 24.81 -52.31
CA SER A 319 7.13 23.53 -52.79
C SER A 319 6.14 22.97 -53.81
N TYR A 320 6.24 23.44 -55.05
CA TYR A 320 5.54 22.86 -56.18
C TYR A 320 5.82 21.36 -56.22
N GLY A 321 4.76 20.56 -56.16
CA GLY A 321 4.84 19.11 -56.26
C GLY A 321 5.27 18.68 -57.65
N GLY A 322 6.59 18.58 -57.86
CA GLY A 322 7.20 18.00 -59.05
C GLY A 322 7.01 16.49 -59.07
N ASN A 323 5.83 16.04 -59.46
CA ASN A 323 5.52 14.63 -59.63
C ASN A 323 5.95 14.16 -61.02
N ASP A 324 7.26 13.98 -61.23
CA ASP A 324 7.79 13.48 -62.51
C ASP A 324 8.75 12.29 -62.32
N ARG A 325 8.52 11.26 -63.13
CA ARG A 325 9.31 10.03 -63.18
C ARG A 325 10.19 10.02 -64.44
N SER A 326 11.50 10.20 -64.28
CA SER A 326 12.47 9.66 -65.23
C SER A 326 13.87 9.61 -64.60
N GLY A 327 14.65 8.58 -64.95
CA GLY A 327 15.97 8.34 -64.36
C GLY A 327 17.06 9.23 -64.95
N GLY A 328 18.04 9.57 -64.12
CA GLY A 328 19.27 10.24 -64.52
C GLY A 328 20.05 10.69 -63.30
N GLN A 329 21.26 10.15 -63.08
CA GLN A 329 22.20 10.74 -62.13
C GLN A 329 22.71 12.07 -62.69
N PRO A 330 22.79 13.14 -61.86
CA PRO A 330 23.71 14.24 -62.11
C PRO A 330 24.98 14.06 -61.27
N LEU A 331 26.14 14.19 -61.92
CA LEU A 331 27.42 14.31 -61.23
C LEU A 331 27.48 15.62 -60.42
N ALA A 332 28.30 15.63 -59.36
CA ALA A 332 28.57 16.82 -58.57
C ALA A 332 29.42 17.86 -59.34
N PRO A 333 29.08 19.15 -59.29
CA PRO A 333 30.01 20.25 -59.53
C PRO A 333 30.65 20.71 -58.22
N ALA A 334 31.94 21.04 -58.27
CA ALA A 334 32.68 21.55 -57.12
C ALA A 334 32.50 23.08 -56.93
N GLY A 335 32.62 23.54 -55.68
CA GLY A 335 33.16 24.87 -55.37
C GLY A 335 32.17 26.02 -55.18
N LEU A 336 31.62 26.15 -53.96
CA LEU A 336 31.35 27.46 -53.33
C LEU A 336 31.71 27.38 -51.84
N PRO A 337 32.21 28.47 -51.21
CA PRO A 337 32.68 28.43 -49.83
C PRO A 337 31.52 28.49 -48.82
N MET A 338 31.63 27.70 -47.76
CA MET A 338 30.69 27.67 -46.63
C MET A 338 30.75 28.99 -45.84
N PRO A 339 29.64 29.75 -45.70
CA PRO A 339 29.52 30.72 -44.61
C PRO A 339 29.45 29.96 -43.29
N ALA A 340 30.14 30.45 -42.25
CA ALA A 340 30.04 29.87 -40.92
C ALA A 340 28.58 29.94 -40.43
N GLY A 341 27.96 28.79 -40.15
CA GLY A 341 26.64 28.76 -39.54
C GLY A 341 26.67 29.39 -38.14
N PRO A 342 25.59 30.06 -37.71
CA PRO A 342 25.53 30.56 -36.34
C PRO A 342 25.62 29.39 -35.37
N SER A 343 26.48 29.53 -34.36
CA SER A 343 26.58 28.58 -33.27
C SER A 343 25.21 28.40 -32.60
N MET A 344 24.77 27.15 -32.48
CA MET A 344 23.58 26.80 -31.70
C MET A 344 23.76 27.34 -30.27
N PRO A 345 22.84 28.18 -29.75
CA PRO A 345 22.84 28.50 -28.33
C PRO A 345 22.66 27.20 -27.56
N GLY A 346 23.65 26.82 -26.75
CA GLY A 346 23.49 25.72 -25.82
C GLY A 346 22.31 26.02 -24.91
N VAL A 347 21.41 25.05 -24.72
CA VAL A 347 20.31 25.17 -23.77
C VAL A 347 20.90 25.10 -22.35
N SER A 348 21.39 26.23 -21.86
CA SER A 348 21.74 26.40 -20.46
C SER A 348 20.47 26.34 -19.64
N TRP A 349 20.31 25.28 -18.86
CA TRP A 349 19.21 25.14 -17.92
C TRP A 349 19.43 26.14 -16.77
N ASP A 350 18.56 27.14 -16.68
CA ASP A 350 18.61 28.20 -15.66
C ASP A 350 17.83 27.77 -14.42
N PRO A 351 18.48 27.53 -13.26
CA PRO A 351 17.81 27.10 -12.05
C PRO A 351 16.87 28.15 -11.45
N GLU A 352 17.04 29.44 -11.76
CA GLU A 352 16.22 30.52 -11.18
C GLU A 352 14.85 30.66 -11.86
N GLN A 353 14.64 30.00 -13.01
CA GLN A 353 13.33 29.93 -13.68
C GLN A 353 12.40 28.83 -13.12
N TYR A 354 12.85 28.07 -12.12
CA TYR A 354 12.00 27.09 -11.45
C TYR A 354 11.17 27.76 -10.33
N ASP A 355 9.94 28.16 -10.65
CA ASP A 355 8.97 28.67 -9.68
C ASP A 355 8.16 27.52 -9.03
N PRO A 356 8.39 27.20 -7.74
CA PRO A 356 7.64 26.16 -7.04
C PRO A 356 6.22 26.59 -6.64
N THR A 357 5.90 27.89 -6.69
CA THR A 357 4.62 28.42 -6.17
C THR A 357 3.42 28.06 -7.06
N GLN A 358 3.66 27.78 -8.35
CA GLN A 358 2.62 27.30 -9.30
C GLN A 358 2.03 25.93 -8.96
N TYR A 359 2.60 25.22 -7.98
CA TYR A 359 2.10 23.94 -7.46
C TYR A 359 1.54 24.04 -6.04
N ASP A 360 1.46 25.25 -5.47
CA ASP A 360 0.79 25.48 -4.19
C ASP A 360 -0.73 25.59 -4.39
N SER A 361 -1.46 24.68 -3.75
CA SER A 361 -2.93 24.59 -3.79
C SER A 361 -3.60 25.33 -2.63
N THR A 362 -2.86 26.11 -1.85
CA THR A 362 -3.39 26.85 -0.68
C THR A 362 -4.07 28.17 -1.03
N HIS A 363 -4.06 28.62 -2.29
CA HIS A 363 -4.82 29.79 -2.76
C HIS A 363 -5.80 29.45 -3.88
N HIS A 364 -7.02 29.09 -3.48
CA HIS A 364 -8.23 29.22 -4.30
C HIS A 364 -9.33 29.81 -3.41
N ASP A 365 -9.64 31.09 -3.63
CA ASP A 365 -10.77 31.76 -3.00
C ASP A 365 -12.07 31.36 -3.70
N PRO A 366 -13.09 30.81 -3.00
CA PRO A 366 -14.36 30.42 -3.61
C PRO A 366 -15.19 31.58 -4.20
N ALA A 367 -14.89 32.84 -3.89
CA ALA A 367 -15.77 33.99 -4.13
C ALA A 367 -16.00 34.37 -5.61
N HIS A 368 -15.19 33.91 -6.56
CA HIS A 368 -15.22 34.42 -7.94
C HIS A 368 -16.29 33.84 -8.87
N ARG A 369 -17.23 33.01 -8.39
CA ARG A 369 -18.22 32.33 -9.25
C ARG A 369 -19.58 33.03 -9.42
N GLU A 370 -19.85 34.13 -8.71
CA GLU A 370 -21.20 34.76 -8.67
C GLU A 370 -21.31 36.18 -9.26
N GLN A 371 -20.23 36.79 -9.76
CA GLN A 371 -20.27 38.19 -10.26
C GLN A 371 -20.38 38.37 -11.78
N ALA A 372 -20.52 37.30 -12.57
CA ALA A 372 -20.51 37.37 -14.04
C ALA A 372 -21.82 37.88 -14.70
N HIS A 373 -22.85 38.26 -13.93
CA HIS A 373 -24.16 38.68 -14.47
C HIS A 373 -24.80 39.86 -13.70
N ARG A 374 -24.28 41.09 -13.83
CA ARG A 374 -25.07 42.35 -13.74
C ARG A 374 -24.49 43.43 -14.66
N ASP A 375 -25.37 44.17 -15.32
CA ASP A 375 -25.04 45.27 -16.25
C ASP A 375 -24.42 46.51 -15.56
N PRO A 376 -23.62 47.32 -16.30
CA PRO A 376 -22.94 48.49 -15.74
C PRO A 376 -23.78 49.78 -15.85
N ALA A 377 -24.26 50.31 -14.73
CA ALA A 377 -24.77 51.68 -14.66
C ALA A 377 -24.54 52.35 -13.28
N ARG A 378 -23.95 53.56 -13.32
CA ARG A 378 -23.72 54.52 -12.22
C ARG A 378 -22.72 54.14 -11.11
N GLN A 379 -21.54 54.75 -11.18
CA GLN A 379 -20.79 55.17 -10.00
C GLN A 379 -21.48 56.37 -9.32
N PRO A 380 -21.21 56.60 -8.02
CA PRO A 380 -20.45 57.81 -7.67
C PRO A 380 -19.26 57.56 -6.71
N THR A 381 -18.55 58.66 -6.45
CA THR A 381 -17.16 58.83 -5.95
C THR A 381 -16.97 58.86 -4.42
N ALA A 382 -15.68 58.77 -4.03
CA ALA A 382 -15.06 59.22 -2.75
C ALA A 382 -15.20 58.24 -1.54
N ASP A 383 -14.24 58.12 -0.59
CA ASP A 383 -13.15 59.05 -0.19
C ASP A 383 -11.82 58.37 0.24
N GLN A 384 -10.78 59.16 0.58
CA GLN A 384 -9.40 58.70 0.84
C GLN A 384 -8.89 58.79 2.31
N ARG A 385 -8.12 57.76 2.76
CA ARG A 385 -6.98 57.82 3.74
C ARG A 385 -7.25 58.29 5.19
N PRO A 386 -6.27 58.22 6.15
CA PRO A 386 -4.94 57.57 6.17
C PRO A 386 -4.68 56.67 7.42
N ALA A 387 -3.42 56.21 7.59
CA ALA A 387 -2.95 55.32 8.67
C ALA A 387 -2.26 56.03 9.85
N SER A 388 -2.28 55.37 11.02
CA SER A 388 -1.42 55.53 12.21
C SER A 388 -1.62 54.30 13.12
N GLY A 389 -0.73 53.82 13.99
CA GLY A 389 0.64 54.19 14.35
C GLY A 389 1.01 53.56 15.72
N GLN A 390 2.31 53.33 15.99
CA GLN A 390 2.93 53.02 17.31
C GLN A 390 2.78 51.62 17.95
N GLN A 391 3.92 50.89 18.00
CA GLN A 391 4.35 50.10 19.16
C GLN A 391 4.84 51.04 20.30
N PRO A 392 4.98 50.55 21.54
CA PRO A 392 6.36 50.25 21.96
C PRO A 392 6.53 48.94 22.76
N SER A 393 7.78 48.47 22.80
CA SER A 393 8.29 47.31 23.54
C SER A 393 8.81 47.67 24.94
N SER A 394 8.77 46.74 25.89
CA SER A 394 9.71 46.72 27.02
C SER A 394 10.05 45.30 27.52
N THR A 395 11.29 45.16 28.00
CA THR A 395 12.00 43.95 28.41
C THR A 395 11.86 43.62 29.90
N ALA A 396 12.11 42.36 30.27
CA ALA A 396 13.04 41.91 31.34
C ALA A 396 12.55 40.76 32.27
N GLN A 397 13.40 39.75 32.39
CA GLN A 397 13.63 38.83 33.52
C GLN A 397 15.13 39.01 33.95
N PRO A 398 15.70 38.35 34.98
CA PRO A 398 15.15 37.37 35.95
C PRO A 398 15.47 37.68 37.43
N THR A 399 15.04 36.84 38.40
CA THR A 399 15.90 36.18 39.42
C THR A 399 15.12 35.26 40.38
N SER A 400 15.87 34.40 41.09
CA SER A 400 15.47 33.22 41.88
C SER A 400 15.45 33.44 43.41
N VAL A 401 14.62 32.69 44.15
CA VAL A 401 14.89 32.23 45.54
C VAL A 401 14.18 30.89 45.84
N THR A 402 14.87 29.97 46.51
CA THR A 402 14.34 28.79 47.25
C THR A 402 14.82 28.87 48.71
N PRO A 403 14.14 28.25 49.70
CA PRO A 403 14.88 27.27 50.54
C PRO A 403 14.06 26.14 51.23
N ALA A 404 14.81 25.10 51.64
CA ALA A 404 14.65 24.14 52.76
C ALA A 404 13.34 23.29 52.88
N GLU A 405 13.35 21.95 53.00
CA GLU A 405 14.16 20.96 53.76
C GLU A 405 13.65 20.69 55.19
N ASN A 406 13.38 19.42 55.53
CA ASN A 406 12.93 19.01 56.88
C ASN A 406 13.15 17.51 57.20
N ARG A 407 14.13 17.20 58.07
CA ARG A 407 14.28 15.96 58.88
C ARG A 407 15.33 16.27 59.98
N PRO A 408 15.28 15.69 61.20
CA PRO A 408 16.03 14.45 61.49
C PRO A 408 15.51 13.59 62.70
N ALA A 409 16.36 12.64 63.13
CA ALA A 409 16.32 11.69 64.28
C ALA A 409 16.02 10.22 63.85
N ARG A 410 16.93 9.22 63.92
CA ARG A 410 17.91 8.73 64.96
C ARG A 410 17.16 8.04 66.13
N ALA A 411 17.46 6.83 66.61
CA ALA A 411 18.63 5.95 66.46
C ALA A 411 18.21 4.44 66.29
N GLU A 412 18.94 3.35 66.62
CA GLU A 412 20.29 3.06 67.19
C GLU A 412 20.75 1.64 66.68
N ASP A 413 21.72 0.97 67.33
CA ASP A 413 22.46 -0.24 66.87
C ASP A 413 21.93 -1.64 67.30
N VAL A 414 22.45 -2.72 66.68
CA VAL A 414 23.33 -3.76 67.32
C VAL A 414 23.79 -4.81 66.28
N ALA A 415 25.02 -5.31 66.43
CA ALA A 415 25.69 -6.25 65.52
C ALA A 415 25.88 -7.67 66.11
N HIS A 416 26.63 -8.52 65.36
CA HIS A 416 27.02 -9.93 65.57
C HIS A 416 26.23 -10.92 64.68
N GLY A 417 26.81 -11.95 64.05
CA GLY A 417 28.20 -12.43 64.04
C GLY A 417 28.25 -13.96 64.18
N GLY A 418 29.16 -14.65 63.48
CA GLY A 418 29.38 -16.10 63.65
C GLY A 418 29.05 -16.97 62.43
N ALA A 419 29.60 -18.19 62.40
CA ALA A 419 29.71 -19.02 61.21
C ALA A 419 29.40 -20.52 61.47
N THR A 420 29.63 -21.35 60.45
CA THR A 420 29.81 -22.83 60.47
C THR A 420 28.58 -23.78 60.43
N ALA A 421 28.44 -24.43 59.25
CA ALA A 421 28.56 -25.88 59.02
C ALA A 421 27.44 -26.91 59.30
N ALA A 422 27.37 -27.84 58.33
CA ALA A 422 26.95 -29.26 58.38
C ALA A 422 25.45 -29.66 58.33
N GLY A 423 25.12 -30.59 57.42
CA GLY A 423 23.84 -31.32 57.39
C GLY A 423 23.41 -31.84 56.00
N ARG A 424 23.78 -33.08 55.64
CA ARG A 424 23.24 -33.84 54.47
C ARG A 424 22.62 -35.15 54.99
N PRO A 425 21.50 -35.64 54.43
CA PRO A 425 21.53 -36.86 53.59
C PRO A 425 20.56 -36.75 52.40
N ALA A 426 20.82 -37.19 51.15
CA ALA A 426 21.12 -38.51 50.56
C ALA A 426 19.96 -38.94 49.60
N PRO A 427 20.18 -39.75 48.54
CA PRO A 427 19.30 -39.78 47.36
C PRO A 427 18.40 -41.04 47.22
N GLN A 428 17.47 -41.02 46.25
CA GLN A 428 16.69 -42.20 45.81
C GLN A 428 17.12 -42.71 44.41
N PRO A 429 16.91 -44.01 44.08
CA PRO A 429 17.57 -44.67 42.95
C PRO A 429 16.69 -44.91 41.70
N VAL A 430 17.37 -45.22 40.59
CA VAL A 430 16.79 -45.69 39.32
C VAL A 430 17.02 -47.20 39.18
N THR A 431 16.03 -47.96 38.70
CA THR A 431 16.26 -49.25 38.01
C THR A 431 15.20 -49.53 36.94
N GLY A 432 15.65 -49.92 35.75
CA GLY A 432 14.86 -50.45 34.64
C GLY A 432 15.61 -51.62 33.99
N SER A 433 14.90 -52.63 33.48
CA SER A 433 15.43 -53.97 33.16
C SER A 433 16.01 -54.12 31.72
N PRO A 434 16.76 -55.20 31.40
CA PRO A 434 17.78 -55.24 30.34
C PRO A 434 17.29 -55.78 28.96
N PRO A 435 18.15 -55.80 27.90
CA PRO A 435 17.69 -55.85 26.51
C PRO A 435 17.69 -57.25 25.87
N SER A 436 17.05 -57.37 24.69
CA SER A 436 17.23 -58.51 23.78
C SER A 436 17.17 -58.11 22.29
N ARG A 437 18.09 -58.70 21.52
CA ARG A 437 18.26 -58.74 20.05
C ARG A 437 18.78 -60.17 19.76
N PRO A 438 18.52 -60.82 18.60
CA PRO A 438 19.20 -60.41 17.35
C PRO A 438 18.55 -60.80 15.99
N ARG A 439 19.12 -60.26 14.89
CA ARG A 439 19.06 -60.73 13.47
C ARG A 439 17.67 -60.69 12.77
N THR A 440 17.56 -60.53 11.43
CA THR A 440 18.51 -60.66 10.31
C THR A 440 18.09 -59.78 9.10
N GLU A 441 19.04 -59.31 8.30
CA GLU A 441 18.87 -58.93 6.87
C GLU A 441 19.11 -60.19 5.98
N PRO A 442 19.04 -60.20 4.61
CA PRO A 442 18.87 -59.09 3.65
C PRO A 442 17.97 -59.34 2.39
N GLU A 443 17.83 -58.28 1.58
CA GLU A 443 17.85 -58.22 0.09
C GLU A 443 16.79 -58.81 -0.90
N GLN A 444 16.57 -57.98 -1.93
CA GLN A 444 16.36 -58.23 -3.38
C GLN A 444 14.98 -58.56 -4.00
N GLU A 445 14.56 -57.61 -4.86
CA GLU A 445 13.98 -57.72 -6.21
C GLU A 445 13.12 -58.95 -6.64
N SER A 446 11.89 -58.70 -7.12
CA SER A 446 11.64 -58.59 -8.59
C SER A 446 10.16 -58.50 -9.00
N GLN A 447 9.93 -57.69 -10.05
CA GLN A 447 8.94 -57.79 -11.15
C GLN A 447 7.45 -58.15 -10.92
N ALA A 448 6.62 -57.16 -11.28
CA ALA A 448 5.52 -57.22 -12.26
C ALA A 448 4.31 -58.18 -12.07
N GLY A 449 3.10 -57.57 -12.04
CA GLY A 449 1.89 -58.18 -12.61
C GLY A 449 0.60 -57.99 -11.80
N GLY A 450 -0.42 -57.39 -12.42
CA GLY A 450 -1.83 -57.51 -12.00
C GLY A 450 -2.49 -56.26 -11.43
N HIS A 451 -3.45 -55.70 -12.17
CA HIS A 451 -4.51 -54.86 -11.59
C HIS A 451 -5.37 -55.68 -10.63
N PRO A 452 -5.99 -55.03 -9.62
CA PRO A 452 -7.45 -54.94 -9.69
C PRO A 452 -8.03 -53.55 -9.36
N SER A 453 -9.05 -53.20 -10.15
CA SER A 453 -10.20 -52.35 -9.92
C SER A 453 -10.35 -51.61 -8.57
N GLY A 454 -10.51 -50.28 -8.63
CA GLY A 454 -10.99 -49.47 -7.50
C GLY A 454 -12.51 -49.59 -7.23
N PRO A 455 -12.99 -49.12 -6.06
CA PRO A 455 -14.41 -49.19 -5.68
C PRO A 455 -15.28 -48.13 -6.39
N ALA A 456 -16.56 -48.46 -6.55
CA ALA A 456 -17.50 -47.75 -7.43
C ALA A 456 -18.28 -46.59 -6.76
N HIS A 457 -18.68 -45.60 -7.57
CA HIS A 457 -19.62 -44.53 -7.19
C HIS A 457 -21.08 -45.02 -7.21
N PRO A 458 -21.97 -44.44 -6.35
CA PRO A 458 -23.41 -44.72 -6.39
C PRO A 458 -24.11 -44.01 -7.57
N PRO A 459 -25.23 -44.56 -8.08
CA PRO A 459 -25.89 -44.08 -9.30
C PRO A 459 -26.81 -42.88 -9.08
N GLY A 460 -26.83 -41.94 -10.04
CA GLY A 460 -27.81 -40.86 -10.13
C GLY A 460 -29.07 -41.23 -10.94
N PRO A 461 -30.18 -40.49 -10.80
CA PRO A 461 -31.42 -40.72 -11.55
C PRO A 461 -31.32 -40.22 -13.01
N GLY A 462 -31.94 -40.96 -13.94
CA GLY A 462 -31.77 -40.77 -15.38
C GLY A 462 -32.73 -39.78 -16.07
N TYR A 463 -32.32 -39.39 -17.28
CA TYR A 463 -33.10 -38.57 -18.24
C TYR A 463 -33.98 -39.43 -19.16
N PRO A 464 -35.09 -38.88 -19.70
CA PRO A 464 -35.65 -39.21 -21.00
C PRO A 464 -35.11 -38.29 -22.13
N SER A 465 -35.27 -38.74 -23.37
CA SER A 465 -34.59 -38.26 -24.59
C SER A 465 -35.31 -37.17 -25.40
N GLY A 466 -34.57 -36.32 -26.13
CA GLY A 466 -35.05 -35.68 -27.38
C GLY A 466 -34.58 -34.23 -27.64
N THR A 467 -33.82 -34.02 -28.72
CA THR A 467 -33.39 -32.73 -29.31
C THR A 467 -34.48 -32.13 -30.24
N PRO A 468 -34.40 -30.86 -30.78
CA PRO A 468 -33.22 -30.01 -31.00
C PRO A 468 -33.31 -28.50 -30.65
N TYR A 469 -32.21 -27.79 -30.89
CA TYR A 469 -31.99 -26.34 -30.72
C TYR A 469 -32.95 -25.43 -31.52
N PRO A 470 -33.29 -24.25 -30.97
CA PRO A 470 -33.59 -23.05 -31.75
C PRO A 470 -32.42 -22.04 -31.77
N SER A 471 -32.24 -21.41 -32.92
CA SER A 471 -31.32 -20.28 -33.17
C SER A 471 -31.75 -18.99 -32.44
N GLY A 472 -30.78 -18.15 -32.10
CA GLY A 472 -31.03 -16.85 -31.44
C GLY A 472 -31.32 -15.68 -32.41
N PRO A 473 -31.91 -14.57 -31.91
CA PRO A 473 -31.95 -13.27 -32.59
C PRO A 473 -30.83 -12.33 -32.05
N GLY A 474 -30.36 -11.30 -32.74
CA GLY A 474 -30.72 -10.76 -34.06
C GLY A 474 -30.34 -9.27 -34.13
N TYR A 475 -29.40 -8.88 -34.99
CA TYR A 475 -29.02 -7.47 -35.19
C TYR A 475 -30.05 -6.75 -36.10
N PRO A 476 -30.43 -5.48 -35.83
CA PRO A 476 -31.34 -4.74 -36.70
C PRO A 476 -30.61 -4.20 -37.95
N GLY A 477 -31.07 -4.63 -39.12
CA GLY A 477 -30.69 -4.06 -40.42
C GLY A 477 -31.63 -2.92 -40.83
N ALA A 478 -31.13 -1.96 -41.62
CA ALA A 478 -31.85 -0.75 -41.97
C ALA A 478 -32.58 -0.83 -43.32
N GLY A 479 -33.77 -0.20 -43.38
CA GLY A 479 -34.11 0.70 -44.50
C GLY A 479 -35.19 0.27 -45.51
N ARG A 480 -36.09 1.24 -45.73
CA ARG A 480 -36.88 1.55 -46.96
C ARG A 480 -38.29 0.96 -47.18
N ASP A 481 -39.24 1.92 -47.10
CA ASP A 481 -40.18 2.36 -48.15
C ASP A 481 -41.37 1.48 -48.60
N GLY A 482 -42.53 2.14 -48.78
CA GLY A 482 -43.76 1.65 -49.41
C GLY A 482 -44.86 1.27 -48.39
N SER A 483 -45.84 2.11 -48.04
CA SER A 483 -46.95 2.71 -48.80
C SER A 483 -48.17 1.80 -49.04
N GLU A 484 -49.34 2.36 -48.73
CA GLU A 484 -50.71 2.01 -49.19
C GLU A 484 -51.68 1.18 -48.31
N ALA A 485 -52.92 1.72 -48.29
CA ALA A 485 -54.24 1.10 -48.20
C ALA A 485 -54.64 0.28 -46.96
N GLY A 486 -55.54 0.87 -46.15
CA GLY A 486 -56.45 0.13 -45.27
C GLY A 486 -57.81 -0.16 -45.94
N PRO A 487 -58.60 -1.13 -45.45
CA PRO A 487 -59.96 -1.41 -45.91
C PRO A 487 -61.05 -0.68 -45.08
N PRO A 488 -62.29 -0.56 -45.58
CA PRO A 488 -63.36 0.24 -44.97
C PRO A 488 -64.19 -0.48 -43.89
N ALA A 489 -64.99 0.31 -43.17
CA ALA A 489 -65.96 -0.10 -42.17
C ALA A 489 -67.17 -0.89 -42.75
N PRO A 490 -68.03 -1.46 -41.88
CA PRO A 490 -69.22 -0.72 -41.43
C PRO A 490 -69.20 -0.31 -39.95
#